data_AF-A0A917R8G4-F1
#
_entry.id   AF-A0A917R8G4-F1
#
_cell.length_a   1.000
_cell.length_b   1.000
_cell.length_c   1.000
_cell.angle_alpha   90.00
_cell.angle_beta   90.00
_cell.angle_gamma   90.00
#
_symmetry.space_group_name_H-M   'P 1'
#
loop_
_entity.id
_entity.type
_entity.pdbx_description
1 polymer ?
#
loop_
_entity_poly.entity_id
_entity_poly.type
_entity_poly.pdbx_seq_one_letter_code
_entity_poly.pdbx_strand_id
1 'polypeptide(L)'
;MNAPTPTPSSSLHLIPTEPVVTVTGPALIDAQPYDPSLTDQLQGWGTVGAVVAALLIALIGWWVDARRREKGRSEGEEQRKADRQYAEDQRAQDRAEAERQRAEDRAHAGQQRAADREEAQKQRAEDQAEAERQRTADRADADRRLQEERQAADERLQRQLDEQRERERTHFLIAQIQEAGDLYAQTVGSQDTDRQAIARQRLLTRLPAIPGRYASLLKRKMGVPHDNAASFTGSLRMQALNINEVAKIDPHMIYDELAENIAELLGHTQPPSS
;
A
#
# COMPACT_ATOMS: atom_id res chain seq x y z
N MET A 1 21.61 18.21 7.89
CA MET A 1 21.90 19.63 7.67
C MET A 1 21.57 20.37 8.96
N ASN A 2 22.59 20.71 9.74
CA ASN A 2 22.42 21.37 11.04
C ASN A 2 22.40 22.90 10.82
N ALA A 3 21.34 23.56 11.27
CA ALA A 3 21.26 25.02 11.28
C ALA A 3 21.94 25.59 12.54
N PRO A 4 22.71 26.69 12.44
CA PRO A 4 23.39 27.28 13.59
C PRO A 4 22.48 28.20 14.44
N THR A 5 22.69 28.11 15.75
CA THR A 5 22.07 28.89 16.82
C THR A 5 22.63 30.32 16.89
N PRO A 6 21.83 31.38 17.07
CA PRO A 6 22.35 32.71 17.38
C PRO A 6 22.52 32.95 18.90
N THR A 7 23.68 33.52 19.26
CA THR A 7 24.08 34.00 20.59
C THR A 7 23.44 35.36 20.95
N PRO A 8 23.19 35.66 22.24
CA PRO A 8 22.75 36.98 22.68
C PRO A 8 23.93 37.94 22.95
N SER A 9 23.83 39.16 22.42
CA SER A 9 24.74 40.28 22.74
C SER A 9 24.30 40.99 24.01
N SER A 10 25.12 40.91 25.05
CA SER A 10 25.11 41.81 26.20
C SER A 10 25.74 43.15 25.83
N SER A 11 25.15 44.26 26.28
CA SER A 11 25.82 45.55 26.32
C SER A 11 25.41 46.28 27.60
N LEU A 12 26.26 46.12 28.62
CA LEU A 12 26.37 46.99 29.79
C LEU A 12 26.97 48.33 29.33
N HIS A 13 26.42 49.47 29.79
CA HIS A 13 27.21 50.69 29.92
C HIS A 13 26.88 51.45 31.21
N LEU A 14 27.96 51.79 31.90
CA LEU A 14 28.13 52.52 33.17
C LEU A 14 27.69 54.01 33.11
N ILE A 15 27.14 54.46 34.25
CA ILE A 15 27.35 55.69 35.10
C ILE A 15 28.49 56.68 34.69
N PRO A 16 28.68 57.92 35.27
CA PRO A 16 27.94 58.72 36.29
C PRO A 16 28.00 60.29 36.15
N THR A 17 27.60 60.99 37.23
CA THR A 17 28.12 62.27 37.84
C THR A 17 27.47 63.64 37.58
N GLU A 18 27.25 64.35 38.71
CA GLU A 18 26.79 65.73 38.92
C GLU A 18 27.80 66.81 38.47
N PRO A 19 27.45 68.12 38.59
CA PRO A 19 28.08 68.88 39.69
C PRO A 19 27.23 69.96 40.39
N VAL A 20 27.56 70.13 41.68
CA VAL A 20 27.32 71.25 42.60
C VAL A 20 28.10 72.51 42.18
N VAL A 21 27.50 73.71 42.28
CA VAL A 21 28.23 74.99 42.33
C VAL A 21 27.64 75.91 43.41
N THR A 22 28.55 76.54 44.13
CA THR A 22 28.47 77.22 45.42
C THR A 22 28.79 78.71 45.22
N VAL A 23 28.03 79.60 45.89
CA VAL A 23 28.45 80.88 46.55
C VAL A 23 29.17 81.97 45.73
N THR A 24 28.74 83.24 45.87
CA THR A 24 29.48 84.39 46.47
C THR A 24 28.81 85.73 46.06
N GLY A 25 28.58 86.64 47.02
CA GLY A 25 28.16 88.05 46.81
C GLY A 25 29.29 88.91 46.20
N PRO A 26 29.57 90.17 46.63
CA PRO A 26 28.84 91.15 47.45
C PRO A 26 28.85 92.59 46.83
N ALA A 27 28.33 93.60 47.53
CA ALA A 27 28.71 95.05 47.53
C ALA A 27 27.47 95.86 47.98
N LEU A 28 27.37 96.48 49.16
CA LEU A 28 28.24 97.42 49.87
C LEU A 28 28.59 98.66 49.03
N ILE A 29 27.69 99.65 49.00
CA ILE A 29 28.02 101.05 48.77
C ILE A 29 27.31 101.90 49.82
N ASP A 30 28.13 102.75 50.41
CA ASP A 30 27.99 103.67 51.52
C ASP A 30 27.33 105.00 51.09
N ALA A 31 27.08 105.86 52.08
CA ALA A 31 27.00 107.33 52.00
C ALA A 31 25.61 108.00 52.12
N GLN A 32 25.36 108.53 53.33
CA GLN A 32 25.12 109.95 53.67
C GLN A 32 23.95 110.17 54.67
N PRO A 33 24.18 110.90 55.77
CA PRO A 33 23.19 111.19 56.80
C PRO A 33 22.37 112.43 56.43
N TYR A 34 21.05 112.36 56.56
CA TYR A 34 20.16 113.51 56.44
C TYR A 34 19.16 113.50 57.59
N ASP A 35 19.30 114.48 58.49
CA ASP A 35 18.41 114.79 59.61
C ASP A 35 17.19 115.59 59.12
N PRO A 36 15.95 115.11 59.28
CA PRO A 36 14.76 115.95 59.26
C PRO A 36 14.26 116.28 60.68
N SER A 37 14.03 117.57 60.85
CA SER A 37 13.53 118.30 62.00
C SER A 37 12.17 117.85 62.54
N LEU A 38 12.00 118.05 63.85
CA LEU A 38 10.92 117.65 64.76
C LEU A 38 9.50 118.24 64.51
N THR A 39 9.13 118.58 63.28
CA THR A 39 7.84 119.24 62.95
C THR A 39 6.99 118.51 61.91
N ASP A 40 7.25 117.22 61.66
CA ASP A 40 6.57 116.40 60.64
C ASP A 40 5.69 115.26 61.22
N GLN A 41 5.27 115.39 62.48
CA GLN A 41 4.70 114.28 63.27
C GLN A 41 3.17 114.13 63.18
N LEU A 42 2.48 115.03 62.47
CA LEU A 42 1.00 114.98 62.30
C LEU A 42 0.54 114.84 60.84
N GLN A 43 1.42 114.99 59.85
CA GLN A 43 1.17 114.64 58.44
C GLN A 43 1.68 113.23 58.09
N GLY A 44 2.62 112.69 58.89
CA GLY A 44 3.20 111.35 58.74
C GLY A 44 2.23 110.18 58.94
N TRP A 45 1.11 110.38 59.64
CA TRP A 45 0.10 109.32 59.80
C TRP A 45 -0.67 109.05 58.50
N GLY A 46 -0.79 110.05 57.62
CA GLY A 46 -1.41 109.89 56.31
C GLY A 46 -0.53 109.13 55.32
N THR A 47 0.78 109.41 55.30
CA THR A 47 1.77 108.69 54.48
C THR A 47 2.09 107.31 55.03
N VAL A 48 2.21 107.15 56.36
CA VAL A 48 2.33 105.82 56.98
C VAL A 48 1.05 105.01 56.74
N GLY A 49 -0.14 105.63 56.86
CA GLY A 49 -1.40 105.00 56.49
C GLY A 49 -1.48 104.59 55.01
N ALA A 50 -0.99 105.43 54.09
CA ALA A 50 -0.94 105.14 52.66
C ALA A 50 0.09 104.05 52.32
N VAL A 51 1.25 104.03 52.98
CA VAL A 51 2.28 102.99 52.81
C VAL A 51 1.81 101.67 53.40
N VAL A 52 1.16 101.67 54.57
CA VAL A 52 0.55 100.47 55.16
C VAL A 52 -0.59 99.97 54.28
N ALA A 53 -1.43 100.86 53.73
CA ALA A 53 -2.47 100.50 52.77
C ALA A 53 -1.88 99.93 51.46
N ALA A 54 -0.81 100.54 50.93
CA ALA A 54 -0.13 100.05 49.73
C ALA A 54 0.54 98.69 49.96
N LEU A 55 1.16 98.48 51.12
CA LEU A 55 1.72 97.18 51.52
C LEU A 55 0.63 96.13 51.70
N LEU A 56 -0.51 96.48 52.30
CA LEU A 56 -1.68 95.59 52.40
C LEU A 56 -2.22 95.21 51.02
N ILE A 57 -2.39 96.18 50.12
CA ILE A 57 -2.84 95.95 48.74
C ILE A 57 -1.82 95.08 47.98
N ALA A 58 -0.52 95.34 48.14
CA ALA A 58 0.54 94.54 47.52
C ALA A 58 0.57 93.10 48.06
N LEU A 59 0.37 92.92 49.37
CA LEU A 59 0.30 91.60 50.01
C LEU A 59 -0.94 90.82 49.56
N ILE A 60 -2.11 91.48 49.50
CA ILE A 60 -3.36 90.88 49.00
C ILE A 60 -3.20 90.52 47.51
N GLY A 61 -2.64 91.42 46.70
CA GLY A 61 -2.36 91.18 45.28
C GLY A 61 -1.42 90.00 45.08
N TRP A 62 -0.33 89.93 45.86
CA TRP A 62 0.60 88.80 45.85
C TRP A 62 -0.05 87.50 46.29
N TRP A 63 -0.90 87.52 47.33
CA TRP A 63 -1.62 86.34 47.80
C TRP A 63 -2.65 85.83 46.79
N VAL A 64 -3.40 86.73 46.14
CA VAL A 64 -4.34 86.39 45.06
C VAL A 64 -3.58 85.82 43.86
N ASP A 65 -2.44 86.40 43.49
CA ASP A 65 -1.59 85.93 42.39
C ASP A 65 -0.93 84.58 42.72
N ALA A 66 -0.43 84.40 43.94
CA ALA A 66 0.08 83.13 44.44
C ALA A 66 -1.00 82.03 44.41
N ARG A 67 -2.21 82.35 44.84
CA ARG A 67 -3.35 81.43 44.82
C ARG A 67 -3.83 81.11 43.40
N ARG A 68 -3.76 82.08 42.46
CA ARG A 68 -3.98 81.82 41.03
C ARG A 68 -2.91 80.90 40.44
N ARG A 69 -1.63 81.09 40.80
CA ARG A 69 -0.54 80.22 40.34
C ARG A 69 -0.67 78.80 40.90
N GLU A 70 -1.04 78.63 42.16
CA GLU A 70 -1.34 77.32 42.73
C GLU A 70 -2.50 76.64 42.04
N LYS A 71 -3.61 77.36 41.82
CA LYS A 71 -4.77 76.84 41.09
C LYS A 71 -4.40 76.43 39.66
N GLY A 72 -3.62 77.25 38.96
CA GLY A 72 -3.13 76.92 37.61
C GLY A 72 -2.19 75.70 37.60
N ARG A 73 -1.35 75.52 38.64
CA ARG A 73 -0.53 74.31 38.78
C ARG A 73 -1.38 73.08 39.06
N SER A 74 -2.38 73.17 39.95
CA SER A 74 -3.25 72.03 40.27
C SER A 74 -4.07 71.62 39.06
N GLU A 75 -4.69 72.58 38.37
CA GLU A 75 -5.44 72.31 37.13
C GLU A 75 -4.53 71.71 36.04
N GLY A 76 -3.30 72.23 35.89
CA GLY A 76 -2.33 71.67 34.94
C GLY A 76 -1.77 70.29 35.34
N GLU A 77 -1.73 69.95 36.62
CA GLU A 77 -1.39 68.60 37.09
C GLU A 77 -2.53 67.61 36.90
N GLU A 78 -3.77 68.03 37.16
CA GLU A 78 -4.98 67.24 36.89
C GLU A 78 -5.10 66.94 35.40
N GLN A 79 -4.87 67.94 34.54
CA GLN A 79 -4.90 67.73 33.09
C GLN A 79 -3.80 66.76 32.62
N ARG A 80 -2.56 66.91 33.11
CA ARG A 80 -1.48 65.95 32.81
C ARG A 80 -1.73 64.54 33.37
N LYS A 81 -2.51 64.41 34.44
CA LYS A 81 -2.95 63.10 34.94
C LYS A 81 -4.02 62.51 34.03
N ALA A 82 -5.02 63.30 33.63
CA ALA A 82 -6.05 62.90 32.69
C ALA A 82 -5.47 62.47 31.34
N ASP A 83 -4.52 63.24 30.78
CA ASP A 83 -3.86 62.92 29.52
C ASP A 83 -3.04 61.61 29.62
N ARG A 84 -2.34 61.40 30.75
CA ARG A 84 -1.62 60.15 31.00
C ARG A 84 -2.56 58.95 31.09
N GLN A 85 -3.66 59.10 31.81
CA GLN A 85 -4.65 58.05 31.96
C GLN A 85 -5.30 57.72 30.62
N TYR A 86 -5.67 58.72 29.83
CA TYR A 86 -6.19 58.53 28.48
C TYR A 86 -5.19 57.80 27.56
N ALA A 87 -3.91 58.17 27.62
CA ALA A 87 -2.86 57.49 26.85
C ALA A 87 -2.62 56.04 27.33
N GLU A 88 -2.74 55.77 28.63
CA GLU A 88 -2.66 54.42 29.18
C GLU A 88 -3.85 53.55 28.75
N ASP A 89 -5.06 54.11 28.78
CA ASP A 89 -6.29 53.46 28.35
C ASP A 89 -6.25 53.12 26.86
N GLN A 90 -5.78 54.04 26.00
CA GLN A 90 -5.57 53.75 24.57
C GLN A 90 -4.57 52.60 24.38
N ARG A 91 -3.40 52.65 25.02
CA ARG A 91 -2.41 51.56 24.93
C ARG A 91 -2.93 50.24 25.46
N ALA A 92 -3.86 50.26 26.42
CA ALA A 92 -4.50 49.05 26.92
C ALA A 92 -5.49 48.49 25.89
N GLN A 93 -6.29 49.35 25.24
CA GLN A 93 -7.19 48.97 24.16
C GLN A 93 -6.43 48.39 22.96
N ASP A 94 -5.38 49.07 22.49
CA ASP A 94 -4.56 48.61 21.37
C ASP A 94 -3.92 47.24 21.66
N ARG A 95 -3.44 47.03 22.89
CA ARG A 95 -2.90 45.72 23.31
C ARG A 95 -3.97 44.63 23.32
N ALA A 96 -5.16 44.94 23.83
CA ALA A 96 -6.27 43.99 23.86
C ALA A 96 -6.74 43.64 22.45
N GLU A 97 -6.81 44.60 21.53
CA GLU A 97 -7.15 44.36 20.12
C GLU A 97 -6.09 43.52 19.42
N ALA A 98 -4.81 43.85 19.59
CA ALA A 98 -3.71 43.05 19.04
C ALA A 98 -3.69 41.61 19.59
N GLU A 99 -4.03 41.41 20.86
CA GLU A 99 -4.17 40.07 21.44
C GLU A 99 -5.35 39.29 20.86
N ARG A 100 -6.50 39.94 20.66
CA ARG A 100 -7.66 39.33 20.00
C ARG A 100 -7.33 38.89 18.58
N GLN A 101 -6.72 39.77 17.79
CA GLN A 101 -6.33 39.45 16.42
C GLN A 101 -5.35 38.27 16.37
N ARG A 102 -4.32 38.25 17.23
CA ARG A 102 -3.40 37.11 17.31
C ARG A 102 -4.09 35.82 17.76
N ALA A 103 -5.13 35.90 18.58
CA ALA A 103 -5.88 34.73 19.01
C ALA A 103 -6.74 34.17 17.86
N GLU A 104 -7.38 35.06 17.09
CA GLU A 104 -8.14 34.71 15.88
C GLU A 104 -7.23 34.08 14.82
N ASP A 105 -6.08 34.68 14.53
CA ASP A 105 -5.10 34.14 13.58
C ASP A 105 -4.63 32.73 14.00
N ARG A 106 -4.38 32.53 15.29
CA ARG A 106 -4.00 31.20 15.83
C ARG A 106 -5.14 30.19 15.71
N ALA A 107 -6.38 30.61 15.95
CA ALA A 107 -7.54 29.75 15.80
C ALA A 107 -7.73 29.33 14.33
N HIS A 108 -7.62 30.28 13.40
CA HIS A 108 -7.75 30.04 11.97
C HIS A 108 -6.64 29.11 11.45
N ALA A 109 -5.38 29.34 11.86
CA ALA A 109 -4.27 28.45 11.53
C ALA A 109 -4.44 27.05 12.15
N GLY A 110 -5.02 26.96 13.35
CA GLY A 110 -5.35 25.69 14.00
C GLY A 110 -6.38 24.89 13.22
N GLN A 111 -7.47 25.55 12.78
CA GLN A 111 -8.52 24.94 11.96
C GLN A 111 -7.97 24.43 10.62
N GLN A 112 -7.16 25.24 9.93
CA GLN A 112 -6.58 24.83 8.65
C GLN A 112 -5.68 23.60 8.81
N ARG A 113 -4.79 23.59 9.83
CA ARG A 113 -3.95 22.41 10.11
C ARG A 113 -4.76 21.17 10.48
N ALA A 114 -5.93 21.34 11.12
CA ALA A 114 -6.80 20.21 11.43
C ALA A 114 -7.43 19.64 10.15
N ALA A 115 -7.94 20.51 9.27
CA ALA A 115 -8.49 20.11 7.97
C ALA A 115 -7.44 19.40 7.11
N ASP A 116 -6.23 19.97 6.99
CA ASP A 116 -5.13 19.36 6.22
C ASP A 116 -4.76 17.96 6.74
N ARG A 117 -4.79 17.78 8.07
CA ARG A 117 -4.52 16.46 8.69
C ARG A 117 -5.63 15.46 8.40
N GLU A 118 -6.88 15.89 8.45
CA GLU A 118 -8.03 15.04 8.14
C GLU A 118 -7.98 14.58 6.67
N GLU A 119 -7.71 15.50 5.75
CA GLU A 119 -7.55 15.18 4.32
C GLU A 119 -6.38 14.21 4.09
N ALA A 120 -5.23 14.47 4.71
CA ALA A 120 -4.07 13.57 4.61
C ALA A 120 -4.35 12.18 5.21
N GLN A 121 -5.15 12.08 6.26
CA GLN A 121 -5.57 10.79 6.82
C GLN A 121 -6.51 10.05 5.88
N LYS A 122 -7.47 10.75 5.29
CA LYS A 122 -8.40 10.19 4.30
C LYS A 122 -7.65 9.65 3.08
N GLN A 123 -6.73 10.43 2.52
CA GLN A 123 -5.91 9.98 1.38
C GLN A 123 -5.12 8.71 1.73
N ARG A 124 -4.47 8.68 2.90
CA ARG A 124 -3.73 7.48 3.34
C ARG A 124 -4.63 6.26 3.50
N ALA A 125 -5.85 6.44 3.99
CA ALA A 125 -6.81 5.34 4.12
C ALA A 125 -7.27 4.81 2.76
N GLU A 126 -7.50 5.71 1.79
CA GLU A 126 -7.83 5.35 0.41
C GLU A 126 -6.68 4.60 -0.27
N ASP A 127 -5.45 5.11 -0.17
CA ASP A 127 -4.25 4.47 -0.72
C ASP A 127 -4.03 3.07 -0.11
N GLN A 128 -4.25 2.92 1.20
CA GLN A 128 -4.15 1.63 1.89
C GLN A 128 -5.21 0.63 1.40
N ALA A 129 -6.46 1.09 1.24
CA ALA A 129 -7.55 0.26 0.74
C ALA A 129 -7.30 -0.18 -0.71
N GLU A 130 -6.79 0.71 -1.56
CA GLU A 130 -6.40 0.38 -2.94
C GLU A 130 -5.27 -0.65 -2.97
N ALA A 131 -4.22 -0.45 -2.18
CA ALA A 131 -3.10 -1.40 -2.08
C ALA A 131 -3.53 -2.78 -1.55
N GLU A 132 -4.54 -2.85 -0.67
CA GLU A 132 -5.10 -4.11 -0.21
C GLU A 132 -5.96 -4.81 -1.27
N ARG A 133 -6.76 -4.04 -2.04
CA ARG A 133 -7.51 -4.58 -3.19
C ARG A 133 -6.56 -5.16 -4.24
N GLN A 134 -5.50 -4.43 -4.58
CA GLN A 134 -4.50 -4.91 -5.54
C GLN A 134 -3.84 -6.20 -5.07
N ARG A 135 -3.38 -6.25 -3.82
CA ARG A 135 -2.78 -7.47 -3.24
C ARG A 135 -3.74 -8.66 -3.23
N THR A 136 -5.03 -8.41 -3.01
CA THR A 136 -6.06 -9.46 -3.04
C THR A 136 -6.29 -9.97 -4.46
N ALA A 137 -6.35 -9.06 -5.44
CA ALA A 137 -6.48 -9.41 -6.86
C ALA A 137 -5.26 -10.21 -7.35
N ASP A 138 -4.04 -9.78 -6.99
CA ASP A 138 -2.81 -10.46 -7.37
C ASP A 138 -2.74 -11.89 -6.79
N ARG A 139 -3.18 -12.07 -5.53
CA ARG A 139 -3.27 -13.42 -4.92
C ARG A 139 -4.27 -14.30 -5.64
N ALA A 140 -5.45 -13.77 -5.96
CA ALA A 140 -6.49 -14.54 -6.66
C ALA A 140 -6.05 -14.93 -8.08
N ASP A 141 -5.30 -14.07 -8.78
CA ASP A 141 -4.71 -14.40 -10.07
C ASP A 141 -3.63 -15.50 -9.95
N ALA A 142 -2.73 -15.36 -8.98
CA ALA A 142 -1.69 -16.37 -8.72
C ALA A 142 -2.29 -17.75 -8.37
N ASP A 143 -3.33 -17.77 -7.52
CA ASP A 143 -4.02 -19.01 -7.15
C ASP A 143 -4.70 -19.66 -8.36
N ARG A 144 -5.33 -18.87 -9.23
CA ARG A 144 -5.94 -19.36 -10.47
C ARG A 144 -4.91 -19.99 -11.39
N ARG A 145 -3.79 -19.30 -11.65
CA ARG A 145 -2.71 -19.80 -12.49
C ARG A 145 -2.11 -21.10 -11.95
N LEU A 146 -1.96 -21.20 -10.63
CA LEU A 146 -1.47 -22.41 -9.98
C LEU A 146 -2.46 -23.58 -10.14
N GLN A 147 -3.77 -23.32 -10.07
CA GLN A 147 -4.80 -24.35 -10.30
C GLN A 147 -4.80 -24.83 -11.75
N GLU A 148 -4.72 -23.92 -12.72
CA GLU A 148 -4.63 -24.25 -14.15
C GLU A 148 -3.36 -25.09 -14.46
N GLU A 149 -2.22 -24.72 -13.89
CA GLU A 149 -0.97 -25.48 -14.08
C GLU A 149 -1.06 -26.89 -13.49
N ARG A 150 -1.68 -27.04 -12.32
CA ARG A 150 -1.93 -28.36 -11.70
C ARG A 150 -2.84 -29.23 -12.56
N GLN A 151 -3.96 -28.69 -13.04
CA GLN A 151 -4.86 -29.42 -13.92
C GLN A 151 -4.15 -29.86 -15.21
N ALA A 152 -3.37 -28.98 -15.84
CA ALA A 152 -2.61 -29.32 -17.03
C ALA A 152 -1.49 -30.35 -16.76
N ALA A 153 -0.91 -30.37 -15.55
CA ALA A 153 0.04 -31.40 -15.14
C ALA A 153 -0.65 -32.76 -14.94
N ASP A 154 -1.80 -32.78 -14.28
CA ASP A 154 -2.58 -34.00 -14.05
C ASP A 154 -3.07 -34.62 -15.37
N GLU A 155 -3.57 -33.79 -16.31
CA GLU A 155 -3.96 -34.25 -17.65
C GLU A 155 -2.78 -34.82 -18.45
N ARG A 156 -1.58 -34.25 -18.30
CA ARG A 156 -0.37 -34.78 -18.94
C ARG A 156 0.02 -36.13 -18.34
N LEU A 157 -0.02 -36.24 -17.00
CA LEU A 157 0.27 -37.49 -16.31
C LEU A 157 -0.74 -38.58 -16.69
N GLN A 158 -2.03 -38.25 -16.74
CA GLN A 158 -3.06 -39.20 -17.10
C GLN A 158 -2.89 -39.71 -18.53
N ARG A 159 -2.61 -38.81 -19.49
CA ARG A 159 -2.27 -39.21 -20.87
C ARG A 159 -1.08 -40.15 -20.93
N GLN A 160 0.00 -39.87 -20.18
CA GLN A 160 1.16 -40.75 -20.14
C GLN A 160 0.83 -42.14 -19.58
N LEU A 161 0.01 -42.22 -18.54
CA LEU A 161 -0.43 -43.49 -17.96
C LEU A 161 -1.37 -44.26 -18.90
N ASP A 162 -2.24 -43.58 -19.64
CA ASP A 162 -3.11 -44.20 -20.63
C ASP A 162 -2.27 -44.75 -21.79
N GLU A 163 -1.32 -43.97 -22.32
CA GLU A 163 -0.39 -44.43 -23.35
C GLU A 163 0.48 -45.61 -22.87
N GLN A 164 0.94 -45.59 -21.62
CA GLN A 164 1.68 -46.72 -21.04
C GLN A 164 0.81 -47.97 -20.97
N ARG A 165 -0.42 -47.86 -20.45
CA ARG A 165 -1.37 -48.98 -20.40
C ARG A 165 -1.70 -49.52 -21.79
N GLU A 166 -1.83 -48.65 -22.78
CA GLU A 166 -2.05 -49.06 -24.17
C GLU A 166 -0.84 -49.79 -24.75
N ARG A 167 0.38 -49.28 -24.53
CA ARG A 167 1.62 -49.96 -24.92
C ARG A 167 1.74 -51.33 -24.26
N GLU A 168 1.51 -51.42 -22.95
CA GLU A 168 1.54 -52.68 -22.20
C GLU A 168 0.49 -53.67 -22.72
N ARG A 169 -0.74 -53.21 -22.97
CA ARG A 169 -1.81 -54.03 -23.54
C ARG A 169 -1.43 -54.57 -24.92
N THR A 170 -0.83 -53.73 -25.75
CA THR A 170 -0.37 -54.09 -27.10
C THR A 170 0.75 -55.13 -27.03
N HIS A 171 1.76 -54.90 -26.20
CA HIS A 171 2.85 -55.86 -25.98
C HIS A 171 2.35 -57.21 -25.44
N PHE A 172 1.46 -57.18 -24.46
CA PHE A 172 0.86 -58.40 -23.91
C PHE A 172 0.12 -59.20 -24.99
N LEU A 173 -0.64 -58.50 -25.84
CA LEU A 173 -1.38 -59.13 -26.91
C LEU A 173 -0.47 -59.73 -27.99
N ILE A 174 0.58 -59.00 -28.41
CA ILE A 174 1.58 -59.55 -29.34
C ILE A 174 2.17 -60.85 -28.79
N ALA A 175 2.54 -60.87 -27.51
CA ALA A 175 3.07 -62.07 -26.85
C ALA A 175 2.06 -63.22 -26.86
N GLN A 176 0.77 -62.96 -26.61
CA GLN A 176 -0.28 -63.99 -26.68
C GLN A 176 -0.47 -64.53 -28.11
N ILE A 177 -0.42 -63.68 -29.13
CA ILE A 177 -0.54 -64.09 -30.54
C ILE A 177 0.66 -64.95 -30.94
N GLN A 178 1.87 -64.57 -30.55
CA GLN A 178 3.09 -65.35 -30.78
C GLN A 178 3.01 -66.72 -30.09
N GLU A 179 2.64 -66.77 -28.80
CA GLU A 179 2.48 -68.02 -28.04
C GLU A 179 1.43 -68.94 -28.70
N ALA A 180 0.32 -68.38 -29.19
CA ALA A 180 -0.70 -69.15 -29.91
C ALA A 180 -0.20 -69.67 -31.26
N GLY A 181 0.57 -68.88 -32.00
CA GLY A 181 1.22 -69.28 -33.26
C GLY A 181 2.21 -70.43 -33.04
N ASP A 182 3.07 -70.33 -32.02
CA ASP A 182 4.05 -71.37 -31.67
C ASP A 182 3.38 -72.68 -31.25
N LEU A 183 2.31 -72.60 -30.44
CA LEU A 183 1.52 -73.76 -30.05
C LEU A 183 0.83 -74.39 -31.26
N TYR A 184 0.28 -73.56 -32.17
CA TYR A 184 -0.32 -74.08 -33.40
C TYR A 184 0.70 -74.77 -34.30
N ALA A 185 1.91 -74.22 -34.44
CA ALA A 185 3.01 -74.86 -35.17
C ALA A 185 3.37 -76.22 -34.59
N GLN A 186 3.42 -76.36 -33.26
CA GLN A 186 3.62 -77.64 -32.61
C GLN A 186 2.48 -78.63 -32.88
N THR A 187 1.23 -78.15 -32.98
CA THR A 187 0.09 -79.03 -33.31
C THR A 187 0.10 -79.56 -34.73
N VAL A 188 0.66 -78.82 -35.69
CA VAL A 188 0.67 -79.22 -37.11
C VAL A 188 1.98 -79.92 -37.50
N GLY A 189 3.11 -79.54 -36.90
CA GLY A 189 4.44 -80.02 -37.28
C GLY A 189 5.00 -81.18 -36.45
N SER A 190 4.43 -81.51 -35.28
CA SER A 190 4.94 -82.59 -34.43
C SER A 190 4.52 -83.97 -34.97
N GLN A 191 5.49 -84.88 -35.12
CA GLN A 191 5.23 -86.30 -35.38
C GLN A 191 4.87 -87.09 -34.11
N ASP A 192 5.14 -86.51 -32.94
CA ASP A 192 4.84 -87.08 -31.63
C ASP A 192 3.40 -86.69 -31.23
N THR A 193 2.52 -87.72 -31.18
CA THR A 193 1.09 -87.60 -30.87
C THR A 193 0.85 -87.00 -29.48
N ASP A 194 1.68 -87.31 -28.49
CA ASP A 194 1.51 -86.83 -27.13
C ASP A 194 1.85 -85.34 -27.04
N ARG A 195 2.94 -84.93 -27.69
CA ARG A 195 3.29 -83.50 -27.81
C ARG A 195 2.22 -82.72 -28.56
N GLN A 196 1.67 -83.30 -29.62
CA GLN A 196 0.59 -82.70 -30.39
C GLN A 196 -0.67 -82.49 -29.53
N ALA A 197 -1.07 -83.49 -28.76
CA ALA A 197 -2.22 -83.42 -27.87
C ALA A 197 -2.03 -82.35 -26.77
N ILE A 198 -0.84 -82.30 -26.17
CA ILE A 198 -0.49 -81.31 -25.14
C ILE A 198 -0.50 -79.89 -25.73
N ALA A 199 0.12 -79.68 -26.89
CA ALA A 199 0.13 -78.38 -27.57
C ALA A 199 -1.29 -77.92 -27.92
N ARG A 200 -2.13 -78.84 -28.41
CA ARG A 200 -3.54 -78.56 -28.73
C ARG A 200 -4.34 -78.16 -27.51
N GLN A 201 -4.17 -78.85 -26.39
CA GLN A 201 -4.86 -78.51 -25.14
C GLN A 201 -4.44 -77.13 -24.61
N ARG A 202 -3.14 -76.81 -24.66
CA ARG A 202 -2.63 -75.49 -24.27
C ARG A 202 -3.19 -74.39 -25.17
N LEU A 203 -3.20 -74.62 -26.48
CA LEU A 203 -3.75 -73.70 -27.46
C LEU A 203 -5.24 -73.41 -27.18
N LEU A 204 -6.06 -74.44 -26.98
CA LEU A 204 -7.48 -74.29 -26.68
C LEU A 204 -7.75 -73.52 -25.37
N THR A 205 -6.84 -73.59 -24.41
CA THR A 205 -6.93 -72.83 -23.16
C THR A 205 -6.60 -71.34 -23.36
N ARG A 206 -5.63 -71.03 -24.21
CA ARG A 206 -5.13 -69.65 -24.44
C ARG A 206 -5.95 -68.87 -25.44
N LEU A 207 -6.43 -69.55 -26.49
CA LEU A 207 -7.07 -68.92 -27.63
C LEU A 207 -8.29 -68.06 -27.29
N PRO A 208 -9.14 -68.38 -26.29
CA PRO A 208 -10.23 -67.51 -25.87
C PRO A 208 -9.80 -66.12 -25.41
N ALA A 209 -8.60 -65.98 -24.79
CA ALA A 209 -8.11 -64.72 -24.25
C ALA A 209 -7.66 -63.72 -25.33
N ILE A 210 -7.34 -64.21 -26.53
CA ILE A 210 -6.96 -63.36 -27.67
C ILE A 210 -8.23 -62.73 -28.24
N PRO A 211 -8.33 -61.41 -28.43
CA PRO A 211 -9.49 -60.80 -29.07
C PRO A 211 -9.74 -61.39 -30.47
N GLY A 212 -11.01 -61.59 -30.81
CA GLY A 212 -11.41 -62.26 -32.05
C GLY A 212 -10.78 -61.74 -33.33
N ARG A 213 -10.58 -60.41 -33.42
CA ARG A 213 -9.99 -59.76 -34.59
C ARG A 213 -8.55 -60.20 -34.89
N TYR A 214 -7.83 -60.74 -33.91
CA TYR A 214 -6.41 -61.02 -34.00
C TYR A 214 -6.04 -62.50 -34.22
N ALA A 215 -7.02 -63.40 -34.21
CA ALA A 215 -6.79 -64.83 -34.39
C ALA A 215 -8.05 -65.51 -34.94
N SER A 216 -8.72 -64.88 -35.91
CA SER A 216 -10.07 -65.25 -36.31
C SER A 216 -10.10 -66.57 -37.09
N LEU A 217 -9.15 -66.81 -38.01
CA LEU A 217 -9.06 -68.07 -38.77
C LEU A 217 -8.61 -69.20 -37.85
N LEU A 218 -7.65 -68.94 -36.97
CA LEU A 218 -7.18 -69.91 -35.98
C LEU A 218 -8.31 -70.34 -35.04
N LYS A 219 -9.07 -69.38 -34.48
CA LYS A 219 -10.25 -69.68 -33.64
C LYS A 219 -11.26 -70.54 -34.36
N ARG A 220 -11.54 -70.22 -35.63
CA ARG A 220 -12.49 -70.98 -36.43
C ARG A 220 -12.00 -72.38 -36.72
N LYS A 221 -10.72 -72.54 -37.09
CA LYS A 221 -10.09 -73.84 -37.33
C LYS A 221 -10.11 -74.73 -36.09
N MET A 222 -9.88 -74.14 -34.92
CA MET A 222 -9.85 -74.85 -33.63
C MET A 222 -11.23 -75.08 -33.03
N GLY A 223 -12.30 -74.55 -33.63
CA GLY A 223 -13.66 -74.67 -33.11
C GLY A 223 -13.87 -73.98 -31.76
N VAL A 224 -13.07 -72.95 -31.46
CA VAL A 224 -13.17 -72.24 -30.17
C VAL A 224 -14.38 -71.31 -30.18
N PRO A 225 -15.22 -71.32 -29.12
CA PRO A 225 -16.32 -70.37 -28.97
C PRO A 225 -15.79 -68.94 -29.09
N HIS A 226 -16.47 -68.14 -29.89
CA HIS A 226 -16.02 -66.81 -30.22
C HIS A 226 -17.20 -65.85 -30.17
N ASP A 227 -16.93 -64.60 -29.78
CA ASP A 227 -17.96 -63.56 -29.74
C ASP A 227 -18.47 -63.21 -31.14
N ASN A 228 -19.61 -62.51 -31.22
CA ASN A 228 -20.24 -62.15 -32.49
C ASN A 228 -19.30 -61.33 -33.40
N ALA A 229 -18.42 -60.50 -32.81
CA ALA A 229 -17.45 -59.69 -33.54
C ALA A 229 -16.33 -60.53 -34.18
N ALA A 230 -15.84 -61.54 -33.45
CA ALA A 230 -14.89 -62.53 -33.93
C ALA A 230 -15.49 -63.37 -35.06
N SER A 231 -16.76 -63.76 -34.94
CA SER A 231 -17.46 -64.56 -35.96
C SER A 231 -17.60 -63.78 -37.27
N PHE A 232 -17.97 -62.50 -37.14
CA PHE A 232 -18.08 -61.58 -38.26
C PHE A 232 -16.71 -61.35 -38.93
N THR A 233 -15.69 -61.01 -38.14
CA THR A 233 -14.32 -60.77 -38.66
C THR A 233 -13.75 -62.01 -39.33
N GLY A 234 -13.92 -63.19 -38.73
CA GLY A 234 -13.48 -64.46 -39.32
C GLY A 234 -14.24 -64.82 -40.59
N SER A 235 -15.51 -64.45 -40.70
CA SER A 235 -16.29 -64.64 -41.93
C SER A 235 -15.86 -63.68 -43.03
N LEU A 236 -15.58 -62.41 -42.69
CA LEU A 236 -15.01 -61.45 -43.63
C LEU A 236 -13.63 -61.88 -44.15
N ARG A 237 -12.75 -62.35 -43.27
CA ARG A 237 -11.42 -62.84 -43.67
C ARG A 237 -11.50 -64.08 -44.55
N MET A 238 -12.36 -65.04 -44.19
CA MET A 238 -12.60 -66.21 -45.05
C MET A 238 -13.17 -65.81 -46.42
N GLN A 239 -14.06 -64.83 -46.48
CA GLN A 239 -14.59 -64.32 -47.75
C GLN A 239 -13.49 -63.62 -48.59
N ALA A 240 -12.65 -62.80 -47.95
CA ALA A 240 -11.53 -62.13 -48.62
C ALA A 240 -10.53 -63.12 -49.24
N LEU A 241 -10.34 -64.27 -48.58
CA LEU A 241 -9.47 -65.36 -49.05
C LEU A 241 -10.20 -66.41 -49.91
N ASN A 242 -11.49 -66.19 -50.24
CA ASN A 242 -12.32 -67.12 -51.01
C ASN A 242 -12.42 -68.55 -50.40
N ILE A 243 -12.48 -68.63 -49.08
CA ILE A 243 -12.57 -69.88 -48.31
C ILE A 243 -14.04 -70.14 -47.92
N ASN A 244 -14.64 -71.18 -48.49
CA ASN A 244 -16.04 -71.52 -48.23
C ASN A 244 -16.24 -72.52 -47.08
N GLU A 245 -15.17 -73.19 -46.63
CA GLU A 245 -15.23 -74.23 -45.59
C GLU A 245 -14.04 -74.14 -44.63
N VAL A 246 -14.28 -74.35 -43.33
CA VAL A 246 -13.24 -74.33 -42.29
C VAL A 246 -12.15 -75.39 -42.53
N ALA A 247 -12.50 -76.51 -43.14
CA ALA A 247 -11.56 -77.56 -43.50
C ALA A 247 -10.46 -77.07 -44.45
N LYS A 248 -10.79 -76.11 -45.33
CA LYS A 248 -9.91 -75.54 -46.37
C LYS A 248 -9.00 -74.42 -45.85
N ILE A 249 -9.10 -74.02 -44.58
CA ILE A 249 -8.14 -73.09 -43.97
C ILE A 249 -6.80 -73.82 -43.83
N ASP A 250 -5.83 -73.41 -44.64
CA ASP A 250 -4.47 -73.94 -44.65
C ASP A 250 -3.64 -73.30 -43.51
N PRO A 251 -2.73 -74.06 -42.86
CA PRO A 251 -1.76 -73.50 -41.92
C PRO A 251 -1.07 -72.21 -42.37
N HIS A 252 -0.68 -72.05 -43.64
CA HIS A 252 0.00 -70.81 -44.08
C HIS A 252 -0.89 -69.57 -43.92
N MET A 253 -2.18 -69.68 -44.25
CA MET A 253 -3.15 -68.58 -44.11
C MET A 253 -3.31 -68.13 -42.66
N ILE A 254 -3.20 -69.06 -41.71
CA ILE A 254 -3.22 -68.75 -40.28
C ILE A 254 -1.95 -68.00 -39.88
N TYR A 255 -0.77 -68.43 -40.33
CA TYR A 255 0.47 -67.70 -40.02
C TYR A 255 0.49 -66.31 -40.63
N ASP A 256 0.03 -66.18 -41.88
CA ASP A 256 -0.10 -64.89 -42.56
C ASP A 256 -1.03 -63.96 -41.77
N GLU A 257 -2.21 -64.45 -41.35
CA GLU A 257 -3.14 -63.68 -40.51
C GLU A 257 -2.46 -63.22 -39.20
N LEU A 258 -1.79 -64.13 -38.48
CA LEU A 258 -1.15 -63.79 -37.20
C LEU A 258 0.02 -62.80 -37.40
N ALA A 259 0.79 -62.94 -38.48
CA ALA A 259 1.88 -62.04 -38.82
C ALA A 259 1.37 -60.63 -39.18
N GLU A 260 0.32 -60.53 -40.00
CA GLU A 260 -0.35 -59.27 -40.32
C GLU A 260 -0.90 -58.58 -39.07
N ASN A 261 -1.53 -59.33 -38.17
CA ASN A 261 -2.07 -58.81 -36.92
C ASN A 261 -0.97 -58.30 -35.97
N ILE A 262 0.18 -58.97 -35.91
CA ILE A 262 1.34 -58.49 -35.14
C ILE A 262 1.91 -57.22 -35.78
N ALA A 263 2.02 -57.16 -37.11
CA ALA A 263 2.48 -55.97 -37.82
C ALA A 263 1.56 -54.77 -37.58
N GLU A 264 0.23 -54.98 -37.61
CA GLU A 264 -0.77 -53.97 -37.26
C GLU A 264 -0.56 -53.45 -35.82
N LEU A 265 -0.39 -54.35 -34.85
CA LEU A 265 -0.16 -54.00 -33.44
C LEU A 265 1.14 -53.24 -33.20
N LEU A 266 2.18 -53.47 -34.02
CA LEU A 266 3.43 -52.72 -33.97
C LEU A 266 3.33 -51.34 -34.64
N GLY A 267 2.16 -50.97 -35.18
CA GLY A 267 1.97 -49.72 -35.93
C GLY A 267 2.57 -49.77 -37.34
N HIS A 268 2.94 -50.94 -37.83
CA HIS A 268 3.29 -51.15 -39.23
C HIS A 268 2.02 -51.43 -40.02
N THR A 269 1.19 -50.40 -40.21
CA THR A 269 0.10 -50.49 -41.18
C THR A 269 0.72 -50.52 -42.57
N GLN A 270 0.86 -51.71 -43.14
CA GLN A 270 1.10 -51.82 -44.57
C GLN A 270 -0.14 -51.23 -45.26
N PRO A 271 0.00 -50.28 -46.21
CA PRO A 271 -1.14 -49.82 -46.98
C PRO A 271 -1.80 -51.03 -47.65
N PRO A 272 -3.14 -51.08 -47.74
CA PRO A 272 -3.84 -52.24 -48.25
C PRO A 272 -3.31 -52.61 -49.64
N SER A 273 -2.72 -53.79 -49.76
CA SER A 273 -2.37 -54.39 -51.04
C SER A 273 -3.65 -54.53 -51.85
N SER A 274 -3.75 -53.70 -52.89
CA SER A 274 -4.88 -53.65 -53.82
C SER A 274 -4.84 -54.82 -54.78
#